data_AF-A0A521U5C6-F1
#
_entry.id   AF-A0A521U5C6-F1
#
_cell.length_a   1.000
_cell.length_b   1.000
_cell.length_c   1.000
_cell.angle_alpha   90.00
_cell.angle_beta   90.00
_cell.angle_gamma   90.00
#
_symmetry.space_group_name_H-M   'P 1'
#
loop_
_entity.id
_entity.type
_entity.pdbx_description
1 polymer ?
#
loop_
_entity_poly.entity_id
_entity_poly.type
_entity_poly.pdbx_seq_one_letter_code
_entity_poly.pdbx_strand_id
1 'polypeptide(L)'
;MVTAEIMSLVTACRSFPDPPQPEITREHILLAIETIFEGQTDIGVIEGPEGIGKTILLSQFARRHPHNTFSLFIRPTGWWAYDPDHVRFDLCNQFSWALNQEEIRESTEVDDSYFRRASYHLARRAASRKERFYFVIDGLDQIPPEHAQFRRVILDMLPLGQKSFRFILSGDLSVLSADIPRGLEIKPQALSPFALDDTVKYFAGFDVDRQLIEEMYRTCKGNPGFLGSIRRLLQSGIDANTVADEMHRKLPRLFELEWAVVNSLDESHKLLLALLAHDPREHSATGLSTLLGQDVLQIRDFFRSLSFIALDVEKDSVRFISEPFRKFAAEQLKLLKQPANDLLINHLLQTPDSDDAIMYLPGYLQQSERLGEILSYLSPQFFTEMLERSQSLSVVQQRAELGVNAARQLGKDPDLMRFSLQQSVLAELDEVTLWRSEIAARMALNDRVSAVALAQGAVVRENRLHLLAIIARIETQDGSAPSPELVDNIRHLYQQLDPAVLGGKALEIATELIHSVPDLAIELVEKATSAGELDYAFALLAVVSTGNLREAESSEGLSEQLRSRIKDPKVLRLSTEASLV
;
A
#
# COMPACT_ATOMS: atom_id res chain seq x y z
N MET A 1 -6.00 -21.44 29.48
CA MET A 1 -6.97 -20.34 29.66
C MET A 1 -6.74 -19.40 28.50
N VAL A 2 -7.66 -19.33 27.55
CA VAL A 2 -7.56 -18.37 26.44
C VAL A 2 -7.72 -16.99 27.05
N THR A 3 -6.62 -16.24 27.11
CA THR A 3 -6.67 -14.82 27.49
C THR A 3 -7.52 -14.12 26.45
N ALA A 4 -8.71 -13.66 26.84
CA ALA A 4 -9.54 -12.84 25.98
C ALA A 4 -8.76 -11.55 25.66
N GLU A 5 -8.21 -11.46 24.45
CA GLU A 5 -7.50 -10.29 23.99
C GLU A 5 -8.53 -9.22 23.62
N ILE A 6 -8.35 -8.00 24.14
CA ILE A 6 -9.26 -6.89 23.84
C ILE A 6 -9.00 -6.46 22.41
N MET A 7 -10.01 -6.57 21.55
CA MET A 7 -9.91 -6.18 20.15
C MET A 7 -9.51 -4.71 19.98
N SER A 8 -8.51 -4.47 19.14
CA SER A 8 -7.94 -3.16 18.81
C SER A 8 -7.52 -3.11 17.34
N LEU A 9 -7.05 -1.95 16.85
CA LEU A 9 -6.53 -1.86 15.49
C LEU A 9 -5.23 -2.65 15.29
N VAL A 10 -4.51 -2.91 16.39
CA VAL A 10 -3.33 -3.80 16.37
C VAL A 10 -3.75 -5.24 16.10
N THR A 11 -4.83 -5.72 16.73
CA THR A 11 -5.33 -7.09 16.52
C THR A 11 -6.07 -7.25 15.20
N ALA A 12 -6.71 -6.19 14.70
CA ALA A 12 -7.41 -6.19 13.41
C ALA A 12 -6.47 -6.13 12.18
N CYS A 13 -5.20 -5.75 12.38
CA CYS A 13 -4.18 -5.71 11.34
C CYS A 13 -3.65 -7.12 11.06
N ARG A 14 -3.88 -7.63 9.85
CA ARG A 14 -3.47 -8.99 9.47
C ARG A 14 -1.95 -9.12 9.32
N SER A 15 -1.29 -8.03 8.97
CA SER A 15 0.16 -8.01 8.73
C SER A 15 1.01 -7.75 9.99
N PHE A 16 0.37 -7.53 11.16
CA PHE A 16 1.06 -7.06 12.36
C PHE A 16 2.20 -7.98 12.83
N PRO A 17 3.42 -7.46 13.11
CA PRO A 17 4.56 -8.28 13.49
C PRO A 17 4.49 -8.68 14.96
N ASP A 18 4.93 -9.91 15.27
CA ASP A 18 5.06 -10.35 16.66
C ASP A 18 6.24 -9.65 17.35
N PRO A 19 6.10 -9.30 18.65
CA PRO A 19 7.16 -8.62 19.38
C PRO A 19 8.36 -9.57 19.65
N PRO A 20 9.61 -9.06 19.55
CA PRO A 20 10.78 -9.83 19.90
C PRO A 20 10.85 -10.08 21.41
N GLN A 21 11.53 -11.15 21.82
CA GLN A 21 11.73 -11.47 23.23
C GLN A 21 13.24 -11.49 23.56
N PRO A 22 13.76 -10.54 24.39
CA PRO A 22 13.05 -9.43 25.04
C PRO A 22 12.83 -8.26 24.08
N GLU A 23 11.76 -7.52 24.32
CA GLU A 23 11.50 -6.27 23.62
C GLU A 23 12.08 -5.10 24.43
N ILE A 24 12.92 -4.28 23.80
CA ILE A 24 13.46 -3.05 24.41
C ILE A 24 12.63 -1.87 23.90
N THR A 25 11.94 -1.21 24.82
CA THR A 25 11.12 -0.03 24.52
C THR A 25 12.00 1.20 24.32
N ARG A 26 11.82 1.89 23.19
CA ARG A 26 12.60 3.07 22.81
C ARG A 26 11.82 4.36 23.02
N GLU A 27 11.41 4.61 24.27
CA GLU A 27 10.44 5.65 24.66
C GLU A 27 10.78 7.05 24.11
N HIS A 28 12.06 7.45 24.19
CA HIS A 28 12.52 8.75 23.70
C HIS A 28 12.30 8.94 22.19
N ILE A 29 12.36 7.86 21.41
CA ILE A 29 12.15 7.90 19.95
C ILE A 29 10.66 7.91 19.64
N LEU A 30 9.86 7.13 20.37
CA LEU A 30 8.40 7.14 20.23
C LEU A 30 7.83 8.55 20.49
N LEU A 31 8.29 9.21 21.56
CA LEU A 31 7.95 10.60 21.85
C LEU A 31 8.42 11.55 20.74
N ALA A 32 9.62 11.37 20.21
CA ALA A 32 10.11 12.20 19.10
C ALA A 32 9.23 12.06 17.84
N ILE A 33 8.75 10.85 17.54
CA ILE A 33 7.80 10.62 16.44
C ILE A 33 6.46 11.34 16.69
N GLU A 34 5.95 11.32 17.92
CA GLU A 34 4.72 12.09 18.26
C GLU A 34 4.93 13.59 18.04
N THR A 35 6.06 14.13 18.50
CA THR A 35 6.39 15.55 18.36
C THR A 35 6.57 15.98 16.90
N ILE A 36 6.98 15.09 15.99
CA ILE A 36 7.03 15.40 14.55
C ILE A 36 5.67 15.89 14.04
N PHE A 37 4.57 15.33 14.55
CA PHE A 37 3.21 15.65 14.10
C PHE A 37 2.51 16.75 14.90
N GLU A 38 3.21 17.44 15.81
CA GLU A 38 2.70 18.65 16.46
C GLU A 38 2.68 19.86 15.52
N GLY A 39 3.53 19.85 14.47
CA GLY A 39 3.62 20.88 13.44
C GLY A 39 2.71 20.65 12.23
N GLN A 40 3.14 21.17 11.07
CA GLN A 40 2.46 21.00 9.77
C GLN A 40 2.89 19.74 9.02
N THR A 41 3.74 18.90 9.61
CA THR A 41 4.22 17.66 8.98
C THR A 41 3.08 16.67 8.77
N ASP A 42 2.93 16.22 7.52
CA ASP A 42 1.96 15.21 7.11
C ASP A 42 2.55 13.79 7.20
N ILE A 43 3.82 13.65 6.82
CA ILE A 43 4.52 12.36 6.69
C ILE A 43 5.85 12.37 7.46
N GLY A 44 6.00 11.46 8.41
CA GLY A 44 7.28 11.12 9.04
C GLY A 44 7.90 9.90 8.38
N VAL A 45 9.15 9.99 7.93
CA VAL A 45 9.88 8.84 7.34
C VAL A 45 10.96 8.37 8.30
N ILE A 46 10.83 7.14 8.81
CA ILE A 46 11.81 6.53 9.71
C ILE A 46 12.90 5.86 8.88
N GLU A 47 14.09 6.44 8.95
CA GLU A 47 15.25 6.00 8.17
C GLU A 47 16.25 5.24 9.03
N GLY A 48 16.93 4.26 8.43
CA GLY A 48 18.03 3.58 9.09
C GLY A 48 18.42 2.29 8.40
N PRO A 49 19.62 1.75 8.69
CA PRO A 49 20.12 0.55 8.04
C PRO A 49 19.24 -0.67 8.34
N GLU A 50 19.41 -1.73 7.55
CA GLU A 50 18.71 -2.98 7.78
C GLU A 50 19.05 -3.58 9.16
N GLY A 51 18.06 -4.18 9.83
CA GLY A 51 18.21 -4.73 11.19
C GLY A 51 18.22 -3.70 12.33
N ILE A 52 18.17 -2.38 12.05
CA ILE A 52 18.20 -1.35 13.10
C ILE A 52 16.96 -1.32 14.01
N GLY A 53 15.89 -2.02 13.62
CA GLY A 53 14.65 -2.14 14.40
C GLY A 53 13.50 -1.21 13.97
N LYS A 54 13.43 -0.79 12.70
CA LYS A 54 12.33 0.05 12.16
C LYS A 54 10.96 -0.57 12.41
N THR A 55 10.76 -1.81 11.95
CA THR A 55 9.52 -2.60 12.13
C THR A 55 9.08 -2.68 13.59
N ILE A 56 10.03 -2.92 14.51
CA ILE A 56 9.73 -3.04 15.95
C ILE A 56 9.36 -1.69 16.56
N LEU A 57 10.06 -0.61 16.20
CA LEU A 57 9.70 0.73 16.65
C LEU A 57 8.29 1.13 16.18
N LEU A 58 7.97 0.83 14.92
CA LEU A 58 6.66 1.11 14.34
C LEU A 58 5.55 0.28 14.99
N SER A 59 5.79 -0.99 15.29
CA SER A 59 4.83 -1.82 16.02
C SER A 59 4.65 -1.38 17.48
N GLN A 60 5.70 -0.86 18.13
CA GLN A 60 5.61 -0.21 19.44
C GLN A 60 4.76 1.07 19.37
N PHE A 61 4.93 1.89 18.35
CA PHE A 61 4.12 3.09 18.13
C PHE A 61 2.63 2.74 17.96
N ALA A 62 2.32 1.75 17.12
CA ALA A 62 0.94 1.29 16.92
C ALA A 62 0.31 0.73 18.20
N ARG A 63 1.07 -0.03 19.00
CA ARG A 63 0.63 -0.54 20.32
C ARG A 63 0.42 0.56 21.36
N ARG A 64 1.15 1.67 21.26
CA ARG A 64 0.94 2.86 22.11
C ARG A 64 -0.36 3.60 21.78
N HIS A 65 -0.79 3.56 20.51
CA HIS A 65 -2.00 4.21 20.00
C HIS A 65 -2.98 3.20 19.38
N PRO A 66 -3.47 2.20 20.14
CA PRO A 66 -4.12 1.00 19.61
C PRO A 66 -5.52 1.23 19.00
N HIS A 67 -6.12 2.40 19.25
CA HIS A 67 -7.44 2.79 18.72
C HIS A 67 -7.35 3.89 17.66
N ASN A 68 -6.15 4.42 17.40
CA ASN A 68 -5.93 5.55 16.52
C ASN A 68 -4.87 5.26 15.43
N THR A 69 -4.33 4.04 15.37
CA THR A 69 -3.28 3.67 14.41
C THR A 69 -3.74 2.56 13.48
N PHE A 70 -3.82 2.87 12.19
CA PHE A 70 -3.94 1.91 11.12
C PHE A 70 -2.54 1.47 10.70
N SER A 71 -2.35 0.16 10.53
CA SER A 71 -1.02 -0.42 10.31
C SER A 71 -0.97 -1.28 9.06
N LEU A 72 0.15 -1.20 8.34
CA LEU A 72 0.50 -2.05 7.22
C LEU A 72 1.97 -2.43 7.35
N PHE A 73 2.26 -3.72 7.45
CA PHE A 73 3.62 -4.21 7.49
C PHE A 73 3.89 -5.05 6.24
N ILE A 74 4.35 -4.37 5.19
CA ILE A 74 4.63 -4.96 3.89
C ILE A 74 5.88 -5.83 4.01
N ARG A 75 5.74 -7.09 3.60
CA ARG A 75 6.85 -8.04 3.56
C ARG A 75 7.32 -8.20 2.12
N PRO A 76 8.63 -8.31 1.85
CA PRO A 76 9.17 -8.57 0.51
C PRO A 76 9.09 -10.07 0.16
N THR A 77 8.25 -10.81 0.88
CA THR A 77 7.92 -12.20 0.57
C THR A 77 6.92 -12.15 -0.59
N GLY A 78 7.46 -12.01 -1.80
CA GLY A 78 6.77 -12.07 -3.09
C GLY A 78 5.78 -10.94 -3.42
N TRP A 79 5.36 -10.91 -4.68
CA TRP A 79 4.60 -9.79 -5.24
C TRP A 79 3.19 -9.59 -4.72
N TRP A 80 2.64 -10.63 -4.08
CA TRP A 80 1.33 -10.61 -3.44
C TRP A 80 1.30 -9.94 -2.07
N ALA A 81 2.40 -9.95 -1.33
CA ALA A 81 2.48 -9.30 -0.02
C ALA A 81 2.42 -7.76 -0.12
N TYR A 82 2.63 -7.22 -1.31
CA TYR A 82 2.41 -5.82 -1.68
C TYR A 82 1.41 -5.68 -2.83
N ASP A 83 0.53 -6.66 -3.03
CA ASP A 83 -0.57 -6.51 -3.96
C ASP A 83 -1.56 -5.46 -3.42
N PRO A 84 -1.94 -4.45 -4.23
CA PRO A 84 -2.78 -3.34 -3.78
C PRO A 84 -4.12 -3.78 -3.22
N ASP A 85 -4.71 -4.88 -3.70
CA ASP A 85 -6.02 -5.34 -3.23
C ASP A 85 -5.92 -6.00 -1.86
N HIS A 86 -4.84 -6.74 -1.60
CA HIS A 86 -4.53 -7.30 -0.29
C HIS A 86 -4.29 -6.19 0.74
N VAL A 87 -3.50 -5.19 0.35
CA VAL A 87 -3.23 -4.01 1.17
C VAL A 87 -4.51 -3.21 1.42
N ARG A 88 -5.38 -3.06 0.40
CA ARG A 88 -6.69 -2.41 0.52
C ARG A 88 -7.58 -3.16 1.50
N PHE A 89 -7.67 -4.48 1.36
CA PHE A 89 -8.49 -5.31 2.22
C PHE A 89 -8.05 -5.20 3.70
N ASP A 90 -6.75 -5.30 3.99
CA ASP A 90 -6.23 -5.19 5.36
C ASP A 90 -6.60 -3.84 5.99
N LEU A 91 -6.40 -2.73 5.25
CA LEU A 91 -6.82 -1.41 5.71
C LEU A 91 -8.33 -1.27 5.87
N CYS A 92 -9.13 -1.77 4.94
CA CYS A 92 -10.58 -1.73 5.02
C CYS A 92 -11.11 -2.49 6.23
N ASN A 93 -10.54 -3.65 6.55
CA ASN A 93 -10.88 -4.39 7.75
C ASN A 93 -10.64 -3.54 9.00
N GLN A 94 -9.49 -2.88 9.08
CA GLN A 94 -9.17 -1.97 10.18
C GLN A 94 -10.09 -0.74 10.21
N PHE A 95 -10.47 -0.18 9.05
CA PHE A 95 -11.41 0.94 8.96
C PHE A 95 -12.82 0.56 9.44
N SER A 96 -13.32 -0.61 9.01
CA SER A 96 -14.60 -1.16 9.47
C SER A 96 -14.58 -1.36 10.97
N TRP A 97 -13.49 -1.89 11.53
CA TRP A 97 -13.33 -2.02 12.97
C TRP A 97 -13.36 -0.66 13.69
N ALA A 98 -12.64 0.34 13.18
CA ALA A 98 -12.61 1.68 13.78
C ALA A 98 -13.99 2.39 13.74
N LEU A 99 -14.74 2.22 12.64
CA LEU A 99 -16.02 2.88 12.42
C LEU A 99 -17.18 2.15 13.11
N ASN A 100 -17.26 0.82 12.93
CA ASN A 100 -18.43 0.00 13.24
C ASN A 100 -18.18 -1.04 14.34
N GLN A 101 -16.92 -1.30 14.71
CA GLN A 101 -16.51 -2.42 15.59
C GLN A 101 -16.87 -3.79 15.02
N GLU A 102 -16.81 -3.92 13.68
CA GLU A 102 -17.09 -5.16 12.95
C GLU A 102 -15.93 -5.47 11.99
N GLU A 103 -15.48 -6.73 11.99
CA GLU A 103 -14.52 -7.23 11.01
C GLU A 103 -15.21 -7.61 9.71
N ILE A 104 -14.51 -7.39 8.61
CA ILE A 104 -14.94 -7.79 7.28
C ILE A 104 -14.60 -9.27 7.09
N ARG A 105 -15.61 -10.08 6.80
CA ARG A 105 -15.45 -11.54 6.73
C ARG A 105 -14.89 -12.00 5.39
N GLU A 106 -15.31 -11.37 4.30
CA GLU A 106 -14.95 -11.77 2.94
C GLU A 106 -14.29 -10.62 2.17
N SER A 107 -13.25 -10.93 1.39
CA SER A 107 -12.56 -9.93 0.56
C SER A 107 -13.42 -9.35 -0.55
N THR A 108 -14.41 -10.12 -0.99
CA THR A 108 -15.48 -9.76 -1.92
C THR A 108 -16.45 -8.70 -1.37
N GLU A 109 -16.27 -8.20 -0.15
CA GLU A 109 -17.04 -7.05 0.35
C GLU A 109 -16.28 -5.72 0.17
N VAL A 110 -15.02 -5.78 -0.32
CA VAL A 110 -14.10 -4.64 -0.33
C VAL A 110 -13.64 -4.31 -1.74
N ASP A 111 -14.19 -3.23 -2.29
CA ASP A 111 -13.71 -2.60 -3.51
C ASP A 111 -13.06 -1.22 -3.22
N ASP A 112 -12.55 -0.57 -4.26
CA ASP A 112 -11.98 0.78 -4.14
C ASP A 112 -13.03 1.79 -3.64
N SER A 113 -14.29 1.63 -4.07
CA SER A 113 -15.42 2.46 -3.61
C SER A 113 -15.63 2.35 -2.11
N TYR A 114 -15.59 1.13 -1.56
CA TYR A 114 -15.71 0.85 -0.13
C TYR A 114 -14.56 1.51 0.63
N PHE A 115 -13.32 1.29 0.17
CA PHE A 115 -12.13 1.87 0.82
C PHE A 115 -12.24 3.38 0.95
N ARG A 116 -12.60 4.05 -0.14
CA ARG A 116 -12.70 5.51 -0.16
C ARG A 116 -13.88 6.02 0.67
N ARG A 117 -15.02 5.34 0.64
CA ARG A 117 -16.16 5.66 1.51
C ARG A 117 -15.79 5.52 2.98
N ALA A 118 -15.14 4.42 3.36
CA ALA A 118 -14.69 4.20 4.73
C ALA A 118 -13.66 5.25 5.17
N SER A 119 -12.70 5.60 4.31
CA SER A 119 -11.74 6.67 4.53
C SER A 119 -12.42 8.04 4.75
N TYR A 120 -13.41 8.37 3.92
CA TYR A 120 -14.22 9.59 4.09
C TYR A 120 -14.95 9.62 5.44
N HIS A 121 -15.60 8.51 5.83
CA HIS A 121 -16.26 8.41 7.14
C HIS A 121 -15.28 8.54 8.31
N LEU A 122 -14.08 7.99 8.18
CA LEU A 122 -13.01 8.16 9.16
C LEU A 122 -12.57 9.62 9.29
N ALA A 123 -12.37 10.31 8.17
CA ALA A 123 -12.00 11.72 8.16
C ALA A 123 -13.08 12.58 8.84
N ARG A 124 -14.36 12.35 8.51
CA ARG A 124 -15.50 13.04 9.10
C ARG A 124 -15.62 12.78 10.60
N ARG A 125 -15.42 11.52 11.03
CA ARG A 125 -15.37 11.16 12.46
C ARG A 125 -14.24 11.90 13.17
N ALA A 126 -13.04 11.88 12.59
CA ALA A 126 -11.86 12.55 13.14
C ALA A 126 -12.11 14.05 13.34
N ALA A 127 -12.70 14.72 12.34
CA ALA A 127 -13.06 16.12 12.41
C ALA A 127 -14.11 16.40 13.51
N SER A 128 -15.17 15.57 13.59
CA SER A 128 -16.24 15.75 14.58
C SER A 128 -15.77 15.55 16.03
N ARG A 129 -14.82 14.64 16.25
CA ARG A 129 -14.32 14.28 17.58
C ARG A 129 -13.00 14.97 17.95
N LYS A 130 -12.40 15.73 17.03
CA LYS A 130 -11.05 16.28 17.13
C LYS A 130 -10.00 15.20 17.41
N GLU A 131 -10.22 14.02 16.85
CA GLU A 131 -9.30 12.88 16.92
C GLU A 131 -8.26 13.00 15.80
N ARG A 132 -7.07 12.44 16.03
CA ARG A 132 -6.06 12.25 14.99
C ARG A 132 -5.90 10.75 14.74
N PHE A 133 -5.72 10.39 13.49
CA PHE A 133 -5.39 9.02 13.09
C PHE A 133 -3.98 8.96 12.52
N TYR A 134 -3.28 7.89 12.87
CA TYR A 134 -1.95 7.57 12.39
C TYR A 134 -2.04 6.39 11.42
N PHE A 135 -1.23 6.45 10.37
CA PHE A 135 -1.06 5.39 9.39
C PHE A 135 0.40 4.95 9.42
N VAL A 136 0.67 3.78 9.97
CA VAL A 136 2.01 3.20 10.07
C VAL A 136 2.19 2.23 8.91
N ILE A 137 3.15 2.52 8.03
CA ILE A 137 3.41 1.71 6.84
C ILE A 137 4.89 1.33 6.81
N ASP A 138 5.17 0.06 7.09
CA ASP A 138 6.51 -0.49 7.09
C ASP A 138 6.77 -1.28 5.80
N GLY A 139 7.98 -1.16 5.24
CA GLY A 139 8.45 -2.06 4.18
C GLY A 139 8.15 -1.63 2.73
N LEU A 140 7.68 -0.41 2.49
CA LEU A 140 7.49 0.12 1.12
C LEU A 140 8.79 0.16 0.31
N ASP A 141 9.93 0.45 0.97
CA ASP A 141 11.26 0.45 0.35
C ASP A 141 11.78 -0.95 0.02
N GLN A 142 11.17 -1.99 0.60
CA GLN A 142 11.53 -3.39 0.37
C GLN A 142 10.88 -3.95 -0.90
N ILE A 143 9.93 -3.22 -1.50
CA ILE A 143 9.35 -3.56 -2.80
C ILE A 143 10.43 -3.43 -3.88
N PRO A 144 10.73 -4.51 -4.64
CA PRO A 144 11.79 -4.47 -5.65
C PRO A 144 11.57 -3.36 -6.69
N PRO A 145 12.64 -2.77 -7.27
CA PRO A 145 12.52 -1.71 -8.28
C PRO A 145 11.70 -2.13 -9.51
N GLU A 146 11.75 -3.40 -9.90
CA GLU A 146 10.94 -4.00 -10.98
C GLU A 146 9.42 -3.91 -10.72
N HIS A 147 9.05 -3.71 -9.45
CA HIS A 147 7.69 -3.66 -8.95
C HIS A 147 7.34 -2.26 -8.41
N ALA A 148 8.10 -1.22 -8.78
CA ALA A 148 7.87 0.16 -8.33
C ALA A 148 6.44 0.68 -8.60
N GLN A 149 5.77 0.15 -9.64
CA GLN A 149 4.38 0.46 -9.92
C GLN A 149 3.43 0.09 -8.76
N PHE A 150 3.66 -1.03 -8.06
CA PHE A 150 2.83 -1.42 -6.92
C PHE A 150 3.01 -0.47 -5.74
N ARG A 151 4.25 -0.06 -5.49
CA ARG A 151 4.55 0.96 -4.48
C ARG A 151 3.80 2.26 -4.75
N ARG A 152 3.75 2.69 -6.02
CA ARG A 152 2.97 3.87 -6.44
C ARG A 152 1.48 3.68 -6.22
N VAL A 153 0.90 2.55 -6.65
CA VAL A 153 -0.53 2.27 -6.47
C VAL A 153 -0.91 2.24 -4.98
N ILE A 154 -0.08 1.62 -4.12
CA ILE A 154 -0.30 1.63 -2.67
C ILE A 154 -0.30 3.06 -2.13
N LEU A 155 0.71 3.87 -2.48
CA LEU A 155 0.80 5.26 -2.02
C LEU A 155 -0.37 6.12 -2.54
N ASP A 156 -0.78 5.92 -3.79
CA ASP A 156 -1.91 6.63 -4.43
C ASP A 156 -3.27 6.25 -3.83
N MET A 157 -3.39 5.04 -3.29
CA MET A 157 -4.59 4.56 -2.60
C MET A 157 -4.77 5.25 -1.24
N LEU A 158 -3.67 5.55 -0.55
CA LEU A 158 -3.73 6.12 0.81
C LEU A 158 -4.38 7.51 0.81
N PRO A 159 -5.16 7.85 1.85
CA PRO A 159 -5.78 9.16 1.98
C PRO A 159 -4.80 10.24 2.45
N LEU A 160 -3.73 10.44 1.68
CA LEU A 160 -2.71 11.46 1.91
C LEU A 160 -3.32 12.87 1.80
N GLY A 161 -2.79 13.82 2.58
CA GLY A 161 -3.23 15.22 2.57
C GLY A 161 -4.46 15.54 3.43
N GLN A 162 -5.10 14.52 4.03
CA GLN A 162 -6.18 14.74 5.00
C GLN A 162 -5.64 15.37 6.30
N LYS A 163 -6.16 16.54 6.70
CA LYS A 163 -5.68 17.30 7.87
C LYS A 163 -5.68 16.52 9.19
N SER A 164 -6.55 15.53 9.33
CA SER A 164 -6.69 14.70 10.54
C SER A 164 -5.83 13.42 10.52
N PHE A 165 -5.20 13.11 9.38
CA PHE A 165 -4.41 11.90 9.19
C PHE A 165 -2.92 12.21 9.15
N ARG A 166 -2.12 11.35 9.77
CA ARG A 166 -0.66 11.46 9.80
C ARG A 166 -0.05 10.13 9.40
N PHE A 167 1.00 10.17 8.58
CA PHE A 167 1.59 8.96 8.01
C PHE A 167 3.00 8.77 8.55
N ILE A 168 3.32 7.57 8.99
CA ILE A 168 4.66 7.15 9.41
C ILE A 168 5.10 6.05 8.46
N LEU A 169 6.07 6.34 7.61
CA LEU A 169 6.62 5.39 6.66
C LEU A 169 7.98 4.90 7.16
N SER A 170 8.31 3.63 6.94
CA SER A 170 9.71 3.19 7.02
C SER A 170 10.34 3.11 5.64
N GLY A 171 11.62 3.49 5.58
CA GLY A 171 12.45 3.26 4.41
C GLY A 171 13.39 4.39 4.09
N ASP A 172 13.90 4.39 2.86
CA ASP A 172 14.78 5.43 2.34
C ASP A 172 13.95 6.55 1.68
N LEU A 173 14.03 7.78 2.20
CA LEU A 173 13.30 8.92 1.65
C LEU A 173 13.68 9.20 0.18
N SER A 174 14.92 8.91 -0.23
CA SER A 174 15.34 9.10 -1.63
C SER A 174 14.57 8.20 -2.59
N VAL A 175 14.18 7.00 -2.14
CA VAL A 175 13.37 6.06 -2.92
C VAL A 175 11.89 6.44 -2.88
N LEU A 176 11.38 6.80 -1.70
CA LEU A 176 9.95 7.08 -1.50
C LEU A 176 9.52 8.44 -2.05
N SER A 177 10.39 9.45 -2.00
CA SER A 177 10.06 10.83 -2.40
C SER A 177 9.63 10.97 -3.86
N ALA A 178 10.07 10.07 -4.74
CA ALA A 178 9.66 10.08 -6.14
C ALA A 178 8.19 9.67 -6.35
N ASP A 179 7.65 8.89 -5.42
CA ASP A 179 6.30 8.31 -5.54
C ASP A 179 5.28 9.03 -4.63
N ILE A 180 5.74 9.82 -3.64
CA ILE A 180 4.87 10.62 -2.78
C ILE A 180 4.34 11.85 -3.55
N PRO A 181 3.02 12.13 -3.50
CA PRO A 181 2.44 13.32 -4.13
C PRO A 181 3.09 14.64 -3.67
N ARG A 182 3.21 15.60 -4.59
CA ARG A 182 3.73 16.95 -4.28
C ARG A 182 2.77 17.71 -3.37
N GLY A 183 3.31 18.62 -2.56
CA GLY A 183 2.54 19.50 -1.68
C GLY A 183 2.34 18.99 -0.25
N LEU A 184 2.85 17.81 0.08
CA LEU A 184 2.84 17.25 1.44
C LEU A 184 4.14 17.60 2.16
N GLU A 185 4.04 17.91 3.46
CA GLU A 185 5.22 18.16 4.28
C GLU A 185 5.80 16.84 4.81
N ILE A 186 7.01 16.53 4.37
CA ILE A 186 7.71 15.27 4.69
C ILE A 186 8.91 15.58 5.59
N LYS A 187 9.04 14.82 6.68
CA LYS A 187 10.18 14.94 7.60
C LYS A 187 10.87 13.60 7.82
N PRO A 188 12.16 13.46 7.44
CA PRO A 188 12.93 12.28 7.78
C PRO A 188 13.33 12.28 9.26
N GLN A 189 13.35 11.11 9.86
CA GLN A 189 13.79 10.87 11.22
C GLN A 189 14.71 9.65 11.24
N ALA A 190 15.99 9.90 11.47
CA ALA A 190 16.98 8.83 11.59
C ALA A 190 16.76 8.02 12.87
N LEU A 191 16.69 6.70 12.72
CA LEU A 191 16.61 5.77 13.84
C LEU A 191 18.02 5.47 14.37
N SER A 192 18.29 5.91 15.60
CA SER A 192 19.55 5.59 16.28
C SER A 192 19.67 4.07 16.53
N PRO A 193 20.88 3.52 16.66
CA PRO A 193 21.08 2.17 17.20
C PRO A 193 20.76 2.12 18.70
N PHE A 194 20.78 0.93 19.29
CA PHE A 194 20.72 0.78 20.75
C PHE A 194 21.86 1.56 21.41
N ALA A 195 21.58 2.14 22.58
CA ALA A 195 22.64 2.60 23.46
C ALA A 195 23.33 1.40 24.13
N LEU A 196 24.47 1.64 24.77
CA LEU A 196 25.14 0.59 25.54
C LEU A 196 24.22 0.06 26.66
N ASP A 197 23.51 0.94 27.36
CA ASP A 197 22.58 0.53 28.42
C ASP A 197 21.40 -0.30 27.89
N ASP A 198 20.89 0.02 26.70
CA ASP A 198 19.88 -0.78 26.02
C ASP A 198 20.42 -2.16 25.64
N THR A 199 21.69 -2.22 25.24
CA THR A 199 22.39 -3.48 24.92
C THR A 199 22.57 -4.34 26.17
N VAL A 200 22.97 -3.75 27.30
CA VAL A 200 23.08 -4.44 28.59
C VAL A 200 21.71 -5.00 29.01
N LYS A 201 20.64 -4.19 28.91
CA LYS A 201 19.27 -4.67 29.16
C LYS A 201 18.87 -5.78 28.20
N TYR A 202 19.25 -5.67 26.92
CA TYR A 202 18.96 -6.66 25.90
C TYR A 202 19.64 -8.01 26.15
N PHE A 203 20.75 -8.06 26.89
CA PHE A 203 21.39 -9.31 27.32
C PHE A 203 21.11 -9.69 28.78
N ALA A 204 20.19 -8.98 29.45
CA ALA A 204 19.76 -9.37 30.78
C ALA A 204 19.24 -10.82 30.77
N GLY A 205 19.75 -11.62 31.70
CA GLY A 205 19.44 -13.05 31.83
C GLY A 205 20.52 -14.02 31.33
N PHE A 206 21.59 -13.54 30.68
CA PHE A 206 22.78 -14.35 30.41
C PHE A 206 23.91 -14.04 31.41
N ASP A 207 24.74 -15.04 31.69
CA ASP A 207 25.94 -14.89 32.50
C ASP A 207 27.09 -14.36 31.64
N VAL A 208 27.02 -13.06 31.30
CA VAL A 208 27.98 -12.37 30.42
C VAL A 208 28.51 -11.14 31.14
N ASP A 209 29.83 -11.02 31.24
CA ASP A 209 30.45 -9.85 31.86
C ASP A 209 30.19 -8.57 31.06
N ARG A 210 30.07 -7.44 31.76
CA ARG A 210 29.81 -6.13 31.17
C ARG A 210 30.89 -5.73 30.16
N GLN A 211 32.16 -6.09 30.38
CA GLN A 211 33.24 -5.80 29.45
C GLN A 211 33.02 -6.48 28.10
N LEU A 212 32.55 -7.73 28.12
CA LEU A 212 32.25 -8.50 26.93
C LEU A 212 31.01 -7.94 26.19
N ILE A 213 30.00 -7.48 26.93
CA ILE A 213 28.84 -6.78 26.34
C ILE A 213 29.28 -5.46 25.67
N GLU A 214 30.21 -4.71 26.28
CA GLU A 214 30.78 -3.50 25.67
C GLU A 214 31.54 -3.81 24.37
N GLU A 215 32.25 -4.92 24.32
CA GLU A 215 32.94 -5.40 23.13
C GLU A 215 31.95 -5.81 22.02
N MET A 216 30.92 -6.59 22.36
CA MET A 216 29.82 -6.92 21.44
C MET A 216 29.13 -5.66 20.91
N TYR A 217 28.86 -4.69 21.79
CA TYR A 217 28.27 -3.40 21.43
C TYR A 217 29.13 -2.62 20.43
N ARG A 218 30.43 -2.46 20.69
CA ARG A 218 31.36 -1.75 19.80
C ARG A 218 31.43 -2.40 18.42
N THR A 219 31.41 -3.73 18.43
CA THR A 219 31.56 -4.55 17.25
C THR A 219 30.30 -4.53 16.36
N CYS A 220 29.10 -4.61 16.97
CA CYS A 220 27.82 -4.50 16.26
C CYS A 220 27.33 -3.05 16.07
N LYS A 221 28.02 -2.07 16.67
CA LYS A 221 27.61 -0.65 16.75
C LYS A 221 26.16 -0.47 17.25
N GLY A 222 25.72 -1.34 18.17
CA GLY A 222 24.36 -1.31 18.73
C GLY A 222 23.23 -1.68 17.76
N ASN A 223 23.50 -2.33 16.61
CA ASN A 223 22.45 -2.77 15.69
C ASN A 223 21.66 -3.97 16.30
N PRO A 224 20.36 -3.82 16.59
CA PRO A 224 19.55 -4.87 17.23
C PRO A 224 19.48 -6.18 16.44
N GLY A 225 19.51 -6.16 15.11
CA GLY A 225 19.52 -7.37 14.29
C GLY A 225 20.75 -8.24 14.54
N PHE A 226 21.94 -7.63 14.60
CA PHE A 226 23.17 -8.35 14.93
C PHE A 226 23.22 -8.80 16.39
N LEU A 227 22.77 -7.95 17.31
CA LEU A 227 22.67 -8.31 18.73
C LEU A 227 21.69 -9.47 18.94
N GLY A 228 20.61 -9.53 18.17
CA GLY A 228 19.66 -10.63 18.16
C GLY A 228 20.30 -11.95 17.74
N SER A 229 21.17 -11.94 16.71
CA SER A 229 21.97 -13.13 16.34
C SER A 229 22.87 -13.62 17.47
N ILE A 230 23.61 -12.71 18.11
CA ILE A 230 24.46 -13.05 19.26
C ILE A 230 23.62 -13.67 20.37
N ARG A 231 22.47 -13.05 20.69
CA ARG A 231 21.58 -13.54 21.73
C ARG A 231 21.11 -14.97 21.45
N ARG A 232 20.77 -15.29 20.20
CA ARG A 232 20.38 -16.65 19.81
C ARG A 232 21.52 -17.67 19.92
N LEU A 233 22.74 -17.28 19.56
CA LEU A 233 23.92 -18.14 19.77
C LEU A 233 24.12 -18.46 21.26
N LEU A 234 23.98 -17.47 22.14
CA LEU A 234 24.03 -17.69 23.59
C LEU A 234 22.89 -18.60 24.08
N GLN A 235 21.67 -18.45 23.54
CA GLN A 235 20.52 -19.32 23.86
C GLN A 235 20.74 -20.77 23.41
N SER A 236 21.44 -20.99 22.30
CA SER A 236 21.82 -22.32 21.83
C SER A 236 22.93 -22.98 22.67
N GLY A 237 23.49 -22.26 23.66
CA GLY A 237 24.49 -22.77 24.60
C GLY A 237 25.94 -22.54 24.18
N ILE A 238 26.19 -21.69 23.18
CA ILE A 238 27.56 -21.28 22.81
C ILE A 238 28.08 -20.28 23.85
N ASP A 239 29.32 -20.50 24.31
CA ASP A 239 29.97 -19.62 25.29
C ASP A 239 30.22 -18.21 24.74
N ALA A 240 30.01 -17.19 25.59
CA ALA A 240 30.06 -15.80 25.20
C ALA A 240 31.44 -15.35 24.69
N ASN A 241 32.54 -15.89 25.24
CA ASN A 241 33.89 -15.56 24.78
C ASN A 241 34.14 -16.16 23.39
N THR A 242 33.61 -17.35 23.14
CA THR A 242 33.71 -17.99 21.81
C THR A 242 32.97 -17.17 20.76
N VAL A 243 31.79 -16.64 21.08
CA VAL A 243 31.04 -15.76 20.18
C VAL A 243 31.81 -14.46 19.89
N ALA A 244 32.39 -13.82 20.92
CA ALA A 244 33.16 -12.60 20.75
C ALA A 244 34.45 -12.79 19.92
N ASP A 245 35.14 -13.92 20.10
CA ASP A 245 36.32 -14.30 19.32
C ASP A 245 35.97 -14.55 17.84
N GLU A 246 34.85 -15.22 17.57
CA GLU A 246 34.38 -15.43 16.20
C GLU A 246 33.92 -14.14 15.53
N MET A 247 33.31 -13.22 16.29
CA MET A 247 32.92 -11.89 15.81
C MET A 247 34.11 -11.07 15.29
N HIS A 248 35.21 -11.04 16.04
CA HIS A 248 36.44 -10.34 15.64
C HIS A 248 37.03 -10.86 14.32
N ARG A 249 36.85 -12.17 14.07
CA ARG A 249 37.39 -12.84 12.88
C ARG A 249 36.47 -12.78 11.67
N LYS A 250 35.15 -12.64 11.88
CA LYS A 250 34.16 -12.95 10.83
C LYS A 250 33.12 -11.86 10.55
N LEU A 251 33.07 -10.71 11.23
CA LEU A 251 32.08 -9.70 10.84
C LEU A 251 32.28 -9.27 9.38
N PRO A 252 31.28 -9.46 8.49
CA PRO A 252 29.82 -9.53 8.74
C PRO A 252 29.12 -10.90 8.54
N ARG A 253 29.67 -12.02 9.04
CA ARG A 253 29.22 -13.41 8.77
C ARG A 253 28.56 -14.15 9.94
N LEU A 254 27.89 -13.45 10.87
CA LEU A 254 27.19 -14.11 11.99
C LEU A 254 26.12 -15.11 11.52
N PHE A 255 25.44 -14.80 10.42
CA PHE A 255 24.48 -15.73 9.82
C PHE A 255 25.13 -17.03 9.33
N GLU A 256 26.39 -16.99 8.87
CA GLU A 256 27.11 -18.21 8.42
C GLU A 256 27.34 -19.19 9.59
N LEU A 257 27.48 -18.69 10.81
CA LEU A 257 27.64 -19.54 12.00
C LEU A 257 26.34 -20.26 12.35
N GLU A 258 25.23 -19.52 12.40
CA GLU A 258 23.89 -20.10 12.58
C GLU A 258 23.54 -21.08 11.45
N TRP A 259 23.96 -20.78 10.21
CA TRP A 259 23.72 -21.58 9.03
C TRP A 259 24.58 -22.83 8.91
N ALA A 260 25.68 -22.96 9.68
CA ALA A 260 26.61 -24.07 9.54
C ALA A 260 25.94 -25.44 9.71
N VAL A 261 24.88 -25.51 10.54
CA VAL A 261 24.07 -26.72 10.76
C VAL A 261 23.37 -27.19 9.47
N VAL A 262 23.02 -26.26 8.57
CA VAL A 262 22.32 -26.54 7.31
C VAL A 262 23.20 -27.31 6.31
N ASN A 263 24.53 -27.13 6.39
CA ASN A 263 25.47 -27.82 5.50
C ASN A 263 25.44 -29.35 5.68
N SER A 264 25.10 -29.83 6.88
CA SER A 264 24.96 -31.25 7.19
C SER A 264 23.56 -31.83 6.96
N LEU A 265 22.58 -31.01 6.56
CA LEU A 265 21.23 -31.48 6.30
C LEU A 265 21.14 -32.21 4.96
N ASP A 266 20.20 -33.15 4.89
CA ASP A 266 19.79 -33.81 3.65
C ASP A 266 18.99 -32.84 2.75
N GLU A 267 18.82 -33.25 1.50
CA GLU A 267 18.17 -32.42 0.48
C GLU A 267 16.70 -32.14 0.79
N SER A 268 16.01 -33.03 1.51
CA SER A 268 14.60 -32.80 1.87
C SER A 268 14.42 -31.65 2.86
N HIS A 269 15.25 -31.59 3.91
CA HIS A 269 15.25 -30.48 4.87
C HIS A 269 15.76 -29.17 4.26
N LYS A 270 16.74 -29.23 3.34
CA LYS A 270 17.15 -28.03 2.58
C LYS A 270 16.04 -27.51 1.68
N LEU A 271 15.23 -28.39 1.10
CA LEU A 271 14.08 -28.01 0.28
C LEU A 271 12.97 -27.35 1.14
N LEU A 272 12.71 -27.83 2.35
CA LEU A 272 11.84 -27.16 3.33
C LEU A 272 12.30 -25.72 3.61
N LEU A 273 13.59 -25.53 3.86
CA LEU A 273 14.16 -24.19 4.07
C LEU A 273 14.11 -23.33 2.81
N ALA A 274 14.26 -23.94 1.64
CA ALA A 274 14.17 -23.24 0.35
C ALA A 274 12.75 -22.76 0.08
N LEU A 275 11.73 -23.57 0.39
CA LEU A 275 10.33 -23.17 0.34
C LEU A 275 10.09 -21.95 1.24
N LEU A 276 10.48 -22.02 2.52
CA LEU A 276 10.35 -20.87 3.44
C LEU A 276 11.12 -19.61 2.99
N ALA A 277 12.24 -19.78 2.28
CA ALA A 277 13.11 -18.67 1.89
C ALA A 277 12.62 -17.97 0.62
N HIS A 278 12.17 -18.76 -0.37
CA HIS A 278 11.81 -18.29 -1.70
C HIS A 278 10.31 -18.09 -1.91
N ASP A 279 9.46 -18.78 -1.15
CA ASP A 279 8.00 -18.62 -1.27
C ASP A 279 7.51 -17.39 -0.46
N PRO A 280 6.76 -16.48 -1.11
CA PRO A 280 6.04 -15.38 -0.48
C PRO A 280 5.18 -15.70 0.76
N ARG A 281 4.59 -16.89 0.80
CA ARG A 281 3.42 -17.16 1.62
C ARG A 281 3.79 -17.44 3.07
N GLU A 282 2.84 -17.21 3.96
CA GLU A 282 2.94 -17.78 5.30
C GLU A 282 2.78 -19.29 5.19
N HIS A 283 3.79 -20.01 5.68
CA HIS A 283 3.79 -21.47 5.64
C HIS A 283 3.30 -22.03 6.95
N SER A 284 2.49 -23.07 6.85
CA SER A 284 2.14 -23.89 7.99
C SER A 284 2.92 -25.20 8.01
N ALA A 285 3.19 -25.72 9.20
CA ALA A 285 3.87 -27.01 9.33
C ALA A 285 3.00 -28.13 8.73
N THR A 286 1.67 -28.01 8.82
CA THR A 286 0.72 -28.90 8.15
C THR A 286 0.78 -28.78 6.63
N GLY A 287 0.80 -27.57 6.09
CA GLY A 287 0.88 -27.34 4.64
C GLY A 287 2.19 -27.87 4.05
N LEU A 288 3.32 -27.61 4.72
CA LEU A 288 4.63 -28.14 4.31
C LEU A 288 4.68 -29.68 4.38
N SER A 289 4.02 -30.29 5.37
CA SER A 289 3.86 -31.73 5.49
C SER A 289 3.07 -32.33 4.32
N THR A 290 1.94 -31.73 3.97
CA THR A 290 1.14 -32.16 2.80
C THR A 290 1.94 -32.04 1.51
N LEU A 291 2.70 -30.96 1.38
CA LEU A 291 3.46 -30.64 0.18
C LEU A 291 4.62 -31.61 -0.06
N LEU A 292 5.34 -32.02 0.99
CA LEU A 292 6.48 -32.95 0.88
C LEU A 292 6.13 -34.41 1.21
N GLY A 293 4.90 -34.70 1.64
CA GLY A 293 4.47 -36.03 2.07
C GLY A 293 5.20 -36.55 3.32
N GLN A 294 5.68 -35.64 4.18
CA GLN A 294 6.39 -35.95 5.43
C GLN A 294 5.48 -35.82 6.64
N ASP A 295 5.84 -36.44 7.77
CA ASP A 295 5.06 -36.33 9.00
C ASP A 295 5.15 -34.93 9.63
N VAL A 296 4.01 -34.37 10.07
CA VAL A 296 3.93 -33.02 10.65
C VAL A 296 4.79 -32.89 11.91
N LEU A 297 4.87 -33.94 12.75
CA LEU A 297 5.65 -33.89 13.99
C LEU A 297 7.14 -33.84 13.67
N GLN A 298 7.60 -34.61 12.67
CA GLN A 298 8.99 -34.58 12.21
C GLN A 298 9.39 -33.19 11.69
N ILE A 299 8.53 -32.55 10.88
CA ILE A 299 8.77 -31.19 10.39
C ILE A 299 8.83 -30.18 11.53
N ARG A 300 7.91 -30.28 12.51
CA ARG A 300 7.91 -29.39 13.69
C ARG A 300 9.17 -29.55 14.54
N ASP A 301 9.60 -30.78 14.78
CA ASP A 301 10.81 -31.07 15.56
C ASP A 301 12.08 -30.60 14.82
N PHE A 302 12.11 -30.76 13.49
CA PHE A 302 13.17 -30.19 12.66
C PHE A 302 13.25 -28.67 12.80
N PHE A 303 12.14 -27.93 12.61
CA PHE A 303 12.15 -26.48 12.71
C PHE A 303 12.48 -25.98 14.13
N ARG A 304 12.06 -26.69 15.18
CA ARG A 304 12.44 -26.39 16.57
C ARG A 304 13.93 -26.53 16.84
N SER A 305 14.63 -27.37 16.09
CA SER A 305 16.09 -27.54 16.22
C SER A 305 16.89 -26.36 15.65
N LEU A 306 16.27 -25.53 14.81
CA LEU A 306 16.92 -24.42 14.13
C LEU A 306 16.70 -23.12 14.88
N SER A 307 17.78 -22.52 15.39
CA SER A 307 17.72 -21.28 16.16
C SER A 307 17.24 -20.08 15.35
N PHE A 308 17.30 -20.12 14.02
CA PHE A 308 16.93 -19.01 13.13
C PHE A 308 15.50 -19.13 12.55
N ILE A 309 14.73 -20.14 12.95
CA ILE A 309 13.33 -20.35 12.57
C ILE A 309 12.43 -20.10 13.77
N ALA A 310 11.35 -19.35 13.56
CA ALA A 310 10.26 -19.19 14.51
C ALA A 310 9.10 -20.12 14.12
N LEU A 311 8.70 -20.98 15.05
CA LEU A 311 7.54 -21.87 14.93
C LEU A 311 6.49 -21.45 15.95
N ASP A 312 5.34 -21.00 15.46
CA ASP A 312 4.14 -20.80 16.28
C ASP A 312 3.25 -22.04 16.16
N VAL A 313 3.11 -22.77 17.26
CA VAL A 313 2.32 -24.01 17.30
C VAL A 313 0.82 -23.73 17.37
N GLU A 314 0.41 -22.58 17.92
CA GLU A 314 -1.00 -22.22 18.07
C GLU A 314 -1.57 -21.71 16.74
N LYS A 315 -0.82 -20.87 16.04
CA LYS A 315 -1.18 -20.36 14.70
C LYS A 315 -0.78 -21.30 13.55
N ASP A 316 -0.11 -22.42 13.88
CA ASP A 316 0.54 -23.34 12.94
C ASP A 316 1.35 -22.59 11.86
N SER A 317 2.20 -21.65 12.28
CA SER A 317 2.97 -20.77 11.39
C SER A 317 4.46 -21.03 11.51
N VAL A 318 5.16 -21.11 10.38
CA VAL A 318 6.61 -21.32 10.27
C VAL A 318 7.23 -20.17 9.49
N ARG A 319 8.25 -19.53 10.05
CA ARG A 319 8.93 -18.39 9.41
C ARG A 319 10.36 -18.22 9.86
N PHE A 320 11.15 -17.49 9.09
CA PHE A 320 12.45 -16.99 9.55
C PHE A 320 12.26 -15.93 10.64
N ILE A 321 13.22 -15.86 11.57
CA ILE A 321 13.18 -14.87 12.66
C ILE A 321 13.34 -13.43 12.16
N SER A 322 13.99 -13.25 11.00
CA SER A 322 14.17 -11.93 10.42
C SER A 322 14.31 -11.98 8.90
N GLU A 323 13.81 -10.95 8.23
CA GLU A 323 13.96 -10.76 6.78
C GLU A 323 15.42 -10.79 6.29
N PRO A 324 16.40 -10.18 6.99
CA PRO A 324 17.80 -10.26 6.59
C PRO A 324 18.32 -11.71 6.59
N PHE A 325 17.90 -12.51 7.58
CA PHE A 325 18.26 -13.92 7.63
C PHE A 325 17.57 -14.72 6.52
N ARG A 326 16.30 -14.43 6.22
CA ARG A 326 15.59 -15.03 5.08
C ARG A 326 16.30 -14.73 3.76
N LYS A 327 16.69 -13.47 3.50
CA LYS A 327 17.44 -13.08 2.30
C LYS A 327 18.79 -13.79 2.22
N PHE A 328 19.51 -13.89 3.33
CA PHE A 328 20.75 -14.66 3.42
C PHE A 328 20.51 -16.13 3.08
N ALA A 329 19.50 -16.77 3.69
CA ALA A 329 19.12 -18.16 3.43
C ALA A 329 18.69 -18.38 1.96
N ALA A 330 17.95 -17.44 1.38
CA ALA A 330 17.54 -17.48 -0.02
C ALA A 330 18.74 -17.47 -0.96
N GLU A 331 19.78 -16.66 -0.67
CA GLU A 331 21.00 -16.67 -1.48
C GLU A 331 21.79 -17.98 -1.30
N GLN A 332 21.88 -18.53 -0.08
CA GLN A 332 22.51 -19.84 0.15
C GLN A 332 21.78 -20.98 -0.56
N LEU A 333 20.44 -20.93 -0.64
CA LEU A 333 19.58 -21.95 -1.23
C LEU A 333 19.13 -21.60 -2.65
N LYS A 334 19.85 -20.72 -3.35
CA LYS A 334 19.48 -20.26 -4.70
C LYS A 334 19.34 -21.39 -5.71
N LEU A 335 20.15 -22.44 -5.57
CA LEU A 335 20.08 -23.64 -6.42
C LEU A 335 18.78 -24.42 -6.24
N LEU A 336 18.15 -24.34 -5.07
CA LEU A 336 16.89 -25.02 -4.75
C LEU A 336 15.65 -24.18 -5.06
N LYS A 337 15.81 -22.95 -5.56
CA LYS A 337 14.69 -22.07 -5.92
C LYS A 337 13.77 -22.69 -6.96
N GLN A 338 14.33 -23.23 -8.05
CA GLN A 338 13.53 -23.86 -9.11
C GLN A 338 12.83 -25.14 -8.62
N PRO A 339 13.51 -26.09 -7.95
CA PRO A 339 12.86 -27.24 -7.33
C PRO A 339 11.72 -26.87 -6.37
N ALA A 340 11.91 -25.83 -5.55
CA ALA A 340 10.87 -25.34 -4.63
C ALA A 340 9.64 -24.81 -5.40
N ASN A 341 9.86 -23.94 -6.39
CA ASN A 341 8.79 -23.41 -7.24
C ASN A 341 8.05 -24.52 -7.99
N ASP A 342 8.77 -25.49 -8.55
CA ASP A 342 8.17 -26.62 -9.26
C ASP A 342 7.25 -27.44 -8.37
N LEU A 343 7.63 -27.62 -7.09
CA LEU A 343 6.81 -28.32 -6.12
C LEU A 343 5.52 -27.55 -5.82
N LEU A 344 5.62 -26.23 -5.61
CA LEU A 344 4.45 -25.37 -5.40
C LEU A 344 3.51 -25.36 -6.60
N ILE A 345 4.06 -25.27 -7.82
CA ILE A 345 3.29 -25.34 -9.07
C ILE A 345 2.54 -26.67 -9.16
N ASN A 346 3.23 -27.79 -8.93
CA ASN A 346 2.62 -29.11 -9.01
C ASN A 346 1.50 -29.28 -7.97
N HIS A 347 1.66 -28.74 -6.77
CA HIS A 347 0.64 -28.79 -5.74
C HIS A 347 -0.59 -27.93 -6.10
N LEU A 348 -0.39 -26.69 -6.56
CA LEU A 348 -1.48 -25.79 -6.94
C LEU A 348 -2.22 -26.27 -8.20
N LEU A 349 -1.53 -26.92 -9.14
CA LEU A 349 -2.16 -27.54 -10.31
C LEU A 349 -3.08 -28.71 -9.96
N GLN A 350 -2.95 -29.33 -8.79
CA GLN A 350 -3.89 -30.36 -8.33
C GLN A 350 -5.25 -29.79 -7.92
N THR A 351 -5.29 -28.50 -7.58
CA THR A 351 -6.51 -27.77 -7.15
C THR A 351 -6.59 -26.41 -7.84
N PRO A 352 -6.74 -26.37 -9.18
CA PRO A 352 -6.60 -25.15 -9.99
C PRO A 352 -7.63 -24.07 -9.68
N ASP A 353 -8.77 -24.45 -9.07
CA ASP A 353 -9.89 -23.57 -8.73
C ASP A 353 -9.86 -23.12 -7.25
N SER A 354 -8.83 -23.51 -6.48
CA SER A 354 -8.63 -23.00 -5.12
C SER A 354 -8.28 -21.51 -5.13
N ASP A 355 -8.63 -20.80 -4.05
CA ASP A 355 -8.27 -19.37 -3.91
C ASP A 355 -6.76 -19.17 -4.06
N ASP A 356 -5.99 -20.06 -3.45
CA ASP A 356 -4.53 -20.09 -3.55
C ASP A 356 -4.04 -20.35 -4.98
N ALA A 357 -4.68 -21.22 -5.77
CA ALA A 357 -4.26 -21.46 -7.15
C ALA A 357 -4.58 -20.26 -8.04
N ILE A 358 -5.80 -19.73 -7.96
CA ILE A 358 -6.22 -18.58 -8.78
C ILE A 358 -5.33 -17.37 -8.49
N MET A 359 -4.99 -17.19 -7.22
CA MET A 359 -4.08 -16.15 -6.77
C MET A 359 -2.64 -16.50 -7.14
N TYR A 360 -2.02 -17.52 -6.56
CA TYR A 360 -0.55 -17.66 -6.59
C TYR A 360 0.02 -18.33 -7.85
N LEU A 361 -0.72 -19.24 -8.50
CA LEU A 361 -0.18 -20.10 -9.57
C LEU A 361 0.38 -19.33 -10.79
N PRO A 362 -0.29 -18.30 -11.34
CA PRO A 362 0.25 -17.56 -12.48
C PRO A 362 1.60 -16.91 -12.20
N GLY A 363 1.82 -16.46 -10.96
CA GLY A 363 3.09 -15.87 -10.53
C GLY A 363 4.22 -16.90 -10.48
N TYR A 364 3.97 -18.09 -9.93
CA TYR A 364 4.99 -19.16 -9.92
C TYR A 364 5.33 -19.64 -11.33
N LEU A 365 4.32 -19.81 -12.20
CA LEU A 365 4.55 -20.19 -13.59
C LEU A 365 5.42 -19.16 -14.34
N GLN A 366 5.23 -17.87 -14.07
CA GLN A 366 6.07 -16.81 -14.62
C GLN A 366 7.51 -16.91 -14.10
N GLN A 367 7.71 -17.11 -12.79
CA GLN A 367 9.05 -17.21 -12.18
C GLN A 367 9.83 -18.45 -12.63
N SER A 368 9.14 -19.53 -12.97
CA SER A 368 9.74 -20.76 -13.50
C SER A 368 9.85 -20.76 -15.03
N GLU A 369 9.61 -19.62 -15.69
CA GLU A 369 9.63 -19.47 -17.16
C GLU A 369 8.74 -20.49 -17.90
N ARG A 370 7.70 -21.01 -17.22
CA ARG A 370 6.73 -21.97 -17.77
C ARG A 370 5.63 -21.25 -18.56
N LEU A 371 6.07 -20.41 -19.50
CA LEU A 371 5.20 -19.52 -20.27
C LEU A 371 4.11 -20.27 -21.03
N GLY A 372 4.35 -21.52 -21.44
CA GLY A 372 3.36 -22.34 -22.12
C GLY A 372 2.16 -22.68 -21.23
N GLU A 373 2.42 -23.02 -19.97
CA GLU A 373 1.42 -23.36 -18.97
C GLU A 373 0.59 -22.13 -18.56
N ILE A 374 1.23 -20.96 -18.52
CA ILE A 374 0.54 -19.66 -18.31
C ILE A 374 -0.56 -19.46 -19.35
N LEU A 375 -0.25 -19.65 -20.65
CA LEU A 375 -1.20 -19.39 -21.73
C LEU A 375 -2.39 -20.35 -21.71
N SER A 376 -2.18 -21.59 -21.26
CA SER A 376 -3.27 -22.55 -21.05
C SER A 376 -4.11 -22.24 -19.81
N TYR A 377 -3.46 -21.77 -18.74
CA TYR A 377 -4.13 -21.52 -17.46
C TYR A 377 -4.98 -20.24 -17.50
N LEU A 378 -4.50 -19.18 -18.16
CA LEU A 378 -5.22 -17.92 -18.36
C LEU A 378 -6.35 -18.07 -19.40
N SER A 379 -7.39 -18.79 -19.01
CA SER A 379 -8.59 -19.03 -19.79
C SER A 379 -9.66 -17.94 -19.55
N PRO A 380 -10.66 -17.80 -20.43
CA PRO A 380 -11.81 -16.93 -20.17
C PRO A 380 -12.51 -17.27 -18.85
N GLN A 381 -12.68 -18.56 -18.52
CA GLN A 381 -13.26 -19.01 -17.25
C GLN A 381 -12.41 -18.52 -16.06
N PHE A 382 -11.08 -18.64 -16.15
CA PHE A 382 -10.17 -18.13 -15.13
C PHE A 382 -10.37 -16.62 -14.90
N PHE A 383 -10.49 -15.82 -15.96
CA PHE A 383 -10.73 -14.38 -15.79
C PHE A 383 -12.09 -14.07 -15.18
N THR A 384 -13.13 -14.85 -15.51
CA THR A 384 -14.45 -14.71 -14.87
C THR A 384 -14.39 -15.02 -13.39
N GLU A 385 -13.83 -16.18 -13.01
CA GLU A 385 -13.68 -16.58 -11.60
C GLU A 385 -12.78 -15.60 -10.83
N MET A 386 -11.71 -15.12 -11.48
CA MET A 386 -10.85 -14.11 -10.92
C MET A 386 -11.59 -12.79 -10.70
N LEU A 387 -12.39 -12.34 -11.66
CA LEU A 387 -13.18 -11.12 -11.51
C LEU A 387 -14.23 -11.26 -10.38
N GLU A 388 -14.89 -12.43 -10.29
CA GLU A 388 -15.88 -12.71 -9.25
C GLU A 388 -15.25 -12.74 -7.84
N ARG A 389 -14.04 -13.30 -7.71
CA ARG A 389 -13.35 -13.44 -6.41
C ARG A 389 -12.54 -12.21 -6.01
N SER A 390 -11.83 -11.58 -6.94
CA SER A 390 -11.02 -10.38 -6.68
C SER A 390 -11.84 -9.10 -6.69
N GLN A 391 -13.00 -9.10 -7.37
CA GLN A 391 -13.84 -7.92 -7.61
C GLN A 391 -13.10 -6.69 -8.14
N SER A 392 -11.96 -6.94 -8.81
CA SER A 392 -11.00 -5.93 -9.15
C SER A 392 -10.61 -6.08 -10.62
N LEU A 393 -11.05 -5.12 -11.43
CA LEU A 393 -10.73 -5.10 -12.86
C LEU A 393 -9.22 -4.96 -13.09
N SER A 394 -8.50 -4.27 -12.20
CA SER A 394 -7.04 -4.10 -12.28
C SER A 394 -6.29 -5.42 -12.17
N VAL A 395 -6.75 -6.35 -11.32
CA VAL A 395 -6.11 -7.66 -11.15
C VAL A 395 -6.31 -8.55 -12.39
N VAL A 396 -7.49 -8.48 -12.99
CA VAL A 396 -7.82 -9.16 -14.26
C VAL A 396 -6.99 -8.56 -15.41
N GLN A 397 -6.87 -7.24 -15.49
CA GLN A 397 -6.02 -6.55 -16.48
C GLN A 397 -4.55 -6.94 -16.36
N GLN A 398 -4.02 -6.98 -15.14
CA GLN A 398 -2.63 -7.37 -14.90
C GLN A 398 -2.37 -8.82 -15.33
N ARG A 399 -3.34 -9.73 -15.13
CA ARG A 399 -3.24 -11.10 -15.63
C ARG A 399 -3.31 -11.20 -17.14
N ALA A 400 -4.16 -10.41 -17.77
CA ALA A 400 -4.21 -10.33 -19.21
C ALA A 400 -2.86 -9.83 -19.76
N GLU A 401 -2.22 -8.86 -19.10
CA GLU A 401 -0.88 -8.37 -19.46
C GLU A 401 0.19 -9.46 -19.33
N LEU A 402 0.14 -10.26 -18.27
CA LEU A 402 1.02 -11.41 -18.11
C LEU A 402 0.83 -12.42 -19.26
N GLY A 403 -0.40 -12.65 -19.71
CA GLY A 403 -0.72 -13.46 -20.90
C GLY A 403 -0.17 -12.88 -22.20
N VAL A 404 -0.31 -11.56 -22.41
CA VAL A 404 0.29 -10.84 -23.56
C VAL A 404 1.81 -11.03 -23.59
N ASN A 405 2.46 -10.83 -22.45
CA ASN A 405 3.92 -10.94 -22.33
C ASN A 405 4.39 -12.37 -22.61
N ALA A 406 3.73 -13.38 -22.04
CA ALA A 406 4.04 -14.78 -22.30
C ALA A 406 3.82 -15.17 -23.77
N ALA A 407 2.72 -14.72 -24.39
CA ALA A 407 2.42 -15.00 -25.79
C ALA A 407 3.44 -14.37 -26.74
N ARG A 408 3.86 -13.13 -26.45
CA ARG A 408 4.88 -12.40 -27.19
C ARG A 408 6.24 -13.11 -27.10
N GLN A 409 6.65 -13.54 -25.90
CA GLN A 409 7.91 -14.24 -25.70
C GLN A 409 7.95 -15.61 -26.40
N LEU A 410 6.84 -16.32 -26.43
CA LEU A 410 6.72 -17.62 -27.11
C LEU A 410 6.43 -17.53 -28.62
N GLY A 411 6.20 -16.33 -29.16
CA GLY A 411 5.82 -16.14 -30.56
C GLY A 411 4.48 -16.79 -30.93
N LYS A 412 3.53 -16.86 -29.97
CA LYS A 412 2.18 -17.40 -30.21
C LYS A 412 1.21 -16.28 -30.58
N ASP A 413 1.19 -15.94 -31.86
CA ASP A 413 0.32 -14.86 -32.39
C ASP A 413 -1.19 -15.03 -32.08
N PRO A 414 -1.78 -16.25 -32.10
CA PRO A 414 -3.19 -16.42 -31.76
C PRO A 414 -3.49 -16.06 -30.28
N ASP A 415 -2.60 -16.46 -29.37
CA ASP A 415 -2.72 -16.13 -27.95
C ASP A 415 -2.51 -14.63 -27.72
N LEU A 416 -1.56 -14.03 -28.43
CA LEU A 416 -1.30 -12.60 -28.38
C LEU A 416 -2.54 -11.78 -28.80
N MET A 417 -3.18 -12.17 -29.91
CA MET A 417 -4.43 -11.54 -30.35
C MET A 417 -5.56 -11.71 -29.31
N ARG A 418 -5.70 -12.92 -28.75
CA ARG A 418 -6.70 -13.23 -27.71
C ARG A 418 -6.53 -12.31 -26.50
N PHE A 419 -5.33 -12.24 -25.91
CA PHE A 419 -5.09 -11.41 -24.73
C PHE A 419 -5.16 -9.91 -25.03
N SER A 420 -4.74 -9.47 -26.22
CA SER A 420 -4.85 -8.05 -26.63
C SER A 420 -6.31 -7.61 -26.78
N LEU A 421 -7.18 -8.47 -27.33
CA LEU A 421 -8.61 -8.21 -27.42
C LEU A 421 -9.24 -8.14 -26.02
N GLN A 422 -8.88 -9.07 -25.13
CA GLN A 422 -9.33 -9.06 -23.74
C GLN A 422 -8.92 -7.78 -23.03
N GLN A 423 -7.66 -7.35 -23.17
CA GLN A 423 -7.20 -6.07 -22.60
C GLN A 423 -8.00 -4.87 -23.13
N SER A 424 -8.32 -4.85 -24.42
CA SER A 424 -9.09 -3.75 -25.02
C SER A 424 -10.50 -3.65 -24.45
N VAL A 425 -11.18 -4.80 -24.27
CA VAL A 425 -12.49 -4.86 -23.63
C VAL A 425 -12.42 -4.42 -22.16
N LEU A 426 -11.39 -4.87 -21.43
CA LEU A 426 -11.19 -4.46 -20.04
C LEU A 426 -10.85 -2.98 -19.89
N ALA A 427 -10.24 -2.34 -20.89
CA ALA A 427 -9.95 -0.91 -20.90
C ALA A 427 -11.19 -0.06 -21.23
N GLU A 428 -12.08 -0.56 -22.09
CA GLU A 428 -13.34 0.13 -22.42
C GLU A 428 -14.32 0.16 -21.24
N LEU A 429 -14.30 -0.88 -20.40
CA LEU A 429 -15.05 -0.93 -19.13
C LEU A 429 -14.60 0.13 -18.10
N ASP A 430 -13.50 0.83 -18.34
CA ASP A 430 -12.92 1.88 -17.48
C ASP A 430 -13.33 3.32 -17.89
N GLU A 431 -14.16 3.51 -18.93
CA GLU A 431 -14.53 4.85 -19.41
C GLU A 431 -15.67 5.56 -18.63
N VAL A 432 -15.49 6.87 -18.41
CA VAL A 432 -16.25 7.80 -17.52
C VAL A 432 -17.71 8.07 -17.90
N THR A 433 -18.14 7.74 -19.11
CA THR A 433 -19.48 8.11 -19.61
C THR A 433 -20.61 7.44 -18.83
N LEU A 434 -20.38 6.23 -18.30
CA LEU A 434 -21.30 5.52 -17.42
C LEU A 434 -21.42 6.21 -16.04
N TRP A 435 -20.29 6.69 -15.49
CA TRP A 435 -20.23 7.27 -14.13
C TRP A 435 -20.90 8.64 -14.01
N ARG A 436 -20.90 9.48 -15.06
CA ARG A 436 -21.60 10.79 -15.02
C ARG A 436 -23.11 10.63 -14.81
N SER A 437 -23.73 9.71 -15.56
CA SER A 437 -25.17 9.44 -15.49
C SER A 437 -25.56 8.85 -14.13
N GLU A 438 -24.70 8.00 -13.58
CA GLU A 438 -24.93 7.37 -12.28
C GLU A 438 -24.76 8.35 -11.11
N ILE A 439 -23.75 9.24 -11.15
CA ILE A 439 -23.62 10.34 -10.17
C ILE A 439 -24.87 11.22 -10.19
N ALA A 440 -25.35 11.62 -11.38
CA ALA A 440 -26.54 12.44 -11.50
C ALA A 440 -27.78 11.74 -10.89
N ALA A 441 -27.94 10.43 -11.13
CA ALA A 441 -29.03 9.63 -10.55
C ALA A 441 -28.92 9.54 -9.02
N ARG A 442 -27.73 9.25 -8.47
CA ARG A 442 -27.50 9.15 -7.02
C ARG A 442 -27.73 10.49 -6.31
N MET A 443 -27.26 11.59 -6.91
CA MET A 443 -27.51 12.94 -6.39
C MET A 443 -29.01 13.28 -6.41
N ALA A 444 -29.75 12.90 -7.46
CA ALA A 444 -31.20 13.08 -7.52
C ALA A 444 -31.97 12.25 -6.47
N LEU A 445 -31.44 11.09 -6.08
CA LEU A 445 -31.96 10.26 -4.98
C LEU A 445 -31.50 10.75 -3.59
N ASN A 446 -30.79 11.88 -3.52
CA ASN A 446 -30.18 12.45 -2.31
C ASN A 446 -29.16 11.51 -1.64
N ASP A 447 -28.61 10.54 -2.38
CA ASP A 447 -27.54 9.66 -1.94
C ASP A 447 -26.17 10.28 -2.27
N ARG A 448 -25.89 11.40 -1.60
CA ARG A 448 -24.68 12.20 -1.82
C ARG A 448 -23.41 11.45 -1.41
N VAL A 449 -23.51 10.62 -0.37
CA VAL A 449 -22.37 9.84 0.15
C VAL A 449 -21.91 8.83 -0.90
N SER A 450 -22.84 8.09 -1.50
CA SER A 450 -22.48 7.11 -2.53
C SER A 450 -22.10 7.76 -3.86
N ALA A 451 -22.58 8.97 -4.15
CA ALA A 451 -22.13 9.75 -5.31
C ALA A 451 -20.66 10.20 -5.16
N VAL A 452 -20.30 10.76 -4.00
CA VAL A 452 -18.91 11.12 -3.69
C VAL A 452 -18.01 9.89 -3.69
N ALA A 453 -18.45 8.78 -3.11
CA ALA A 453 -17.69 7.52 -3.15
C ALA A 453 -17.44 7.04 -4.59
N LEU A 454 -18.44 7.13 -5.46
CA LEU A 454 -18.31 6.76 -6.88
C LEU A 454 -17.32 7.68 -7.62
N ALA A 455 -17.39 8.99 -7.40
CA ALA A 455 -16.45 9.94 -7.98
C ALA A 455 -15.01 9.70 -7.49
N GLN A 456 -14.87 9.42 -6.19
CA GLN A 456 -13.59 9.12 -5.57
C GLN A 456 -12.97 7.83 -6.14
N GLY A 457 -13.81 6.83 -6.49
CA GLY A 457 -13.40 5.55 -7.07
C GLY A 457 -12.84 5.62 -8.51
N ALA A 458 -12.82 6.80 -9.13
CA ALA A 458 -12.22 6.95 -10.44
C ALA A 458 -10.70 6.80 -10.39
N VAL A 459 -10.19 5.84 -11.18
CA VAL A 459 -8.78 5.46 -11.26
C VAL A 459 -7.90 6.62 -11.74
N VAL A 460 -8.37 7.36 -12.75
CA VAL A 460 -7.65 8.46 -13.39
C VAL A 460 -7.91 9.78 -12.63
N ARG A 461 -6.85 10.47 -12.20
CA ARG A 461 -6.93 11.67 -11.35
C ARG A 461 -7.75 12.80 -11.99
N GLU A 462 -7.66 12.93 -13.30
CA GLU A 462 -8.39 13.87 -14.15
C GLU A 462 -9.89 13.57 -14.15
N ASN A 463 -10.23 12.28 -14.28
CA ASN A 463 -11.62 11.82 -14.27
C ASN A 463 -12.21 11.97 -12.86
N ARG A 464 -11.43 11.67 -11.82
CA ARG A 464 -11.80 11.91 -10.42
C ARG A 464 -12.07 13.38 -10.14
N LEU A 465 -11.18 14.28 -10.57
CA LEU A 465 -11.38 15.73 -10.45
C LEU A 465 -12.68 16.16 -11.14
N HIS A 466 -12.91 15.66 -12.34
CA HIS A 466 -14.12 15.94 -13.09
C HIS A 466 -15.38 15.50 -12.34
N LEU A 467 -15.43 14.26 -11.86
CA LEU A 467 -16.60 13.72 -11.18
C LEU A 467 -16.88 14.44 -9.84
N LEU A 468 -15.83 14.80 -9.09
CA LEU A 468 -15.97 15.61 -7.89
C LEU A 468 -16.47 17.03 -8.20
N ALA A 469 -16.01 17.63 -9.31
CA ALA A 469 -16.50 18.92 -9.78
C ALA A 469 -17.99 18.86 -10.17
N ILE A 470 -18.43 17.79 -10.84
CA ILE A 470 -19.84 17.56 -11.18
C ILE A 470 -20.69 17.48 -9.90
N ILE A 471 -20.24 16.75 -8.88
CA ILE A 471 -20.95 16.65 -7.60
C ILE A 471 -21.06 18.01 -6.94
N ALA A 472 -19.95 18.76 -6.87
CA ALA A 472 -19.94 20.09 -6.28
C ALA A 472 -20.86 21.08 -7.03
N ARG A 473 -20.98 20.95 -8.35
CA ARG A 473 -21.95 21.70 -9.15
C ARG A 473 -23.39 21.31 -8.81
N ILE A 474 -23.69 20.03 -8.71
CA ILE A 474 -25.07 19.57 -8.39
C ILE A 474 -25.46 20.04 -6.97
N GLU A 475 -24.54 19.97 -6.00
CA GLU A 475 -24.79 20.48 -4.64
C GLU A 475 -25.14 21.98 -4.64
N THR A 476 -24.40 22.78 -5.41
CA THR A 476 -24.67 24.22 -5.55
C THR A 476 -25.99 24.50 -6.29
N GLN A 477 -26.35 23.71 -7.31
CA GLN A 477 -27.63 23.83 -8.04
C GLN A 477 -28.85 23.50 -7.17
N ASP A 478 -28.70 22.55 -6.25
CA ASP A 478 -29.72 22.17 -5.27
C ASP A 478 -29.83 23.16 -4.09
N GLY A 479 -29.06 24.26 -4.10
CA GLY A 479 -29.08 25.30 -3.07
C GLY A 479 -28.33 24.95 -1.79
N SER A 480 -27.48 23.90 -1.82
CA SER A 480 -26.59 23.55 -0.72
C SER A 480 -25.17 24.05 -1.00
N ALA A 481 -24.52 24.69 -0.03
CA ALA A 481 -23.09 24.92 -0.15
C ALA A 481 -22.35 23.56 -0.16
N PRO A 482 -21.39 23.35 -1.08
CA PRO A 482 -20.66 22.09 -1.14
C PRO A 482 -19.89 21.88 0.16
N SER A 483 -19.82 20.62 0.60
CA SER A 483 -19.17 20.34 1.89
C SER A 483 -17.70 20.82 1.90
N PRO A 484 -17.19 21.38 3.02
CA PRO A 484 -15.81 21.86 3.10
C PRO A 484 -14.78 20.76 2.78
N GLU A 485 -15.11 19.51 3.13
CA GLU A 485 -14.30 18.33 2.85
C GLU A 485 -14.21 18.06 1.33
N LEU A 486 -15.31 18.19 0.59
CA LEU A 486 -15.33 18.04 -0.87
C LEU A 486 -14.48 19.13 -1.56
N VAL A 487 -14.58 20.38 -1.09
CA VAL A 487 -13.80 21.50 -1.63
C VAL A 487 -12.30 21.34 -1.34
N ASP A 488 -11.93 20.94 -0.11
CA ASP A 488 -10.55 20.64 0.26
C ASP A 488 -9.99 19.49 -0.60
N ASN A 489 -10.78 18.44 -0.84
CA ASN A 489 -10.40 17.32 -1.72
C ASN A 489 -10.18 17.76 -3.17
N ILE A 490 -11.07 18.59 -3.72
CA ILE A 490 -10.93 19.14 -5.09
C ILE A 490 -9.64 19.97 -5.20
N ARG A 491 -9.40 20.86 -4.23
CA ARG A 491 -8.19 21.71 -4.19
C ARG A 491 -6.92 20.88 -4.10
N HIS A 492 -6.90 19.87 -3.24
CA HIS A 492 -5.75 19.00 -3.11
C HIS A 492 -5.48 18.20 -4.38
N LEU A 493 -6.52 17.63 -4.99
CA LEU A 493 -6.40 16.87 -6.22
C LEU A 493 -5.92 17.74 -7.39
N TYR A 494 -6.36 19.00 -7.47
CA TYR A 494 -5.92 19.95 -8.48
C TYR A 494 -4.41 20.27 -8.38
N GLN A 495 -3.87 20.42 -7.17
CA GLN A 495 -2.44 20.68 -6.95
C GLN A 495 -1.53 19.53 -7.44
N GLN A 496 -2.09 18.32 -7.57
CA GLN A 496 -1.37 17.14 -8.01
C GLN A 496 -1.38 16.95 -9.55
N LEU A 497 -2.12 17.79 -10.29
CA LEU A 497 -2.27 17.69 -11.74
C LEU A 497 -1.39 18.71 -12.45
N ASP A 498 -0.97 18.39 -13.67
CA ASP A 498 -0.37 19.36 -14.59
C ASP A 498 -1.45 19.89 -15.55
N PRO A 499 -1.93 21.14 -15.38
CA PRO A 499 -3.01 21.68 -16.19
C PRO A 499 -2.70 21.70 -17.70
N ALA A 500 -1.42 21.77 -18.09
CA ALA A 500 -1.02 21.83 -19.49
C ALA A 500 -1.28 20.51 -20.24
N VAL A 501 -1.41 19.38 -19.52
CA VAL A 501 -1.59 18.04 -20.10
C VAL A 501 -3.07 17.69 -20.30
N LEU A 502 -4.00 18.44 -19.70
CA LEU A 502 -5.43 18.15 -19.71
C LEU A 502 -6.13 18.41 -21.05
N GLY A 503 -5.55 19.26 -21.91
CA GLY A 503 -6.11 19.58 -23.23
C GLY A 503 -7.59 19.96 -23.19
N GLY A 504 -8.40 19.39 -24.08
CA GLY A 504 -9.85 19.67 -24.17
C GLY A 504 -10.66 19.34 -22.90
N LYS A 505 -10.19 18.41 -22.05
CA LYS A 505 -10.86 18.08 -20.77
C LYS A 505 -10.77 19.23 -19.75
N ALA A 506 -9.77 20.10 -19.87
CA ALA A 506 -9.61 21.23 -18.96
C ALA A 506 -10.80 22.17 -18.99
N LEU A 507 -11.35 22.43 -20.19
CA LEU A 507 -12.51 23.29 -20.36
C LEU A 507 -13.77 22.67 -19.76
N GLU A 508 -13.98 21.37 -19.96
CA GLU A 508 -15.12 20.65 -19.35
C GLU A 508 -15.03 20.73 -17.81
N ILE A 509 -13.89 20.39 -17.22
CA ILE A 509 -13.69 20.45 -15.77
C ILE A 509 -13.86 21.89 -15.24
N ALA A 510 -13.35 22.90 -15.96
CA ALA A 510 -13.50 24.29 -15.57
C ALA A 510 -14.97 24.73 -15.54
N THR A 511 -15.79 24.28 -16.51
CA THR A 511 -17.24 24.57 -16.52
C THR A 511 -17.97 23.95 -15.34
N GLU A 512 -17.51 22.81 -14.83
CA GLU A 512 -18.05 22.16 -13.64
C GLU A 512 -17.61 22.86 -12.34
N LEU A 513 -16.36 23.33 -12.29
CA LEU A 513 -15.78 23.99 -11.12
C LEU A 513 -16.24 25.44 -10.92
N ILE A 514 -16.69 26.14 -11.96
CA ILE A 514 -16.91 27.60 -11.91
C ILE A 514 -17.88 28.04 -10.80
N HIS A 515 -18.85 27.21 -10.45
CA HIS A 515 -19.85 27.51 -9.42
C HIS A 515 -19.40 27.14 -7.99
N SER A 516 -18.47 26.21 -7.84
CA SER A 516 -18.05 25.68 -6.54
C SER A 516 -16.68 26.20 -6.11
N VAL A 517 -15.72 26.26 -7.04
CA VAL A 517 -14.33 26.68 -6.82
C VAL A 517 -13.84 27.55 -7.99
N PRO A 518 -14.32 28.81 -8.10
CA PRO A 518 -14.11 29.66 -9.28
C PRO A 518 -12.64 30.03 -9.52
N ASP A 519 -11.85 30.15 -8.46
CA ASP A 519 -10.42 30.45 -8.54
C ASP A 519 -9.65 29.35 -9.28
N LEU A 520 -9.95 28.07 -8.99
CA LEU A 520 -9.35 26.95 -9.70
C LEU A 520 -9.83 26.82 -11.14
N ALA A 521 -11.11 27.14 -11.41
CA ALA A 521 -11.65 27.11 -12.76
C ALA A 521 -10.94 28.12 -13.68
N ILE A 522 -10.67 29.33 -13.17
CA ILE A 522 -9.92 30.38 -13.88
C ILE A 522 -8.47 29.94 -14.09
N GLU A 523 -7.81 29.46 -13.03
CA GLU A 523 -6.42 29.00 -13.11
C GLU A 523 -6.25 27.84 -14.10
N LEU A 524 -7.22 26.94 -14.16
CA LEU A 524 -7.22 25.79 -15.07
C LEU A 524 -7.28 26.23 -16.53
N VAL A 525 -8.17 27.16 -16.89
CA VAL A 525 -8.26 27.69 -18.26
C VAL A 525 -7.01 28.48 -18.65
N GLU A 526 -6.46 29.28 -17.73
CA GLU A 526 -5.25 30.06 -18.02
C GLU A 526 -4.02 29.20 -18.29
N LYS A 527 -3.90 28.06 -17.59
CA LYS A 527 -2.74 27.17 -17.73
C LYS A 527 -2.91 26.11 -18.82
N ALA A 528 -4.13 25.70 -19.13
CA ALA A 528 -4.40 24.60 -20.07
C ALA A 528 -4.68 25.07 -21.50
N THR A 529 -5.10 26.32 -21.71
CA THR A 529 -5.57 26.81 -23.01
C THR A 529 -4.52 27.68 -23.70
N SER A 530 -4.38 27.50 -25.02
CA SER A 530 -3.48 28.33 -25.83
C SER A 530 -4.01 29.76 -25.98
N ALA A 531 -3.12 30.75 -26.18
CA ALA A 531 -3.47 32.17 -26.18
C ALA A 531 -4.57 32.59 -27.20
N GLY A 532 -4.84 31.78 -28.23
CA GLY A 532 -5.90 32.04 -29.22
C GLY A 532 -7.28 31.49 -28.85
N GLU A 533 -7.37 30.49 -27.98
CA GLU A 533 -8.63 29.84 -27.56
C GLU A 533 -9.13 30.34 -26.19
N LEU A 534 -8.28 31.09 -25.49
CA LEU A 534 -8.47 31.56 -24.12
C LEU A 534 -9.64 32.55 -23.98
N ASP A 535 -9.83 33.42 -24.98
CA ASP A 535 -10.98 34.35 -25.01
C ASP A 535 -12.31 33.61 -25.16
N TYR A 536 -12.36 32.53 -25.96
CA TYR A 536 -13.56 31.71 -26.13
C TYR A 536 -13.86 30.88 -24.87
N ALA A 537 -12.82 30.37 -24.21
CA ALA A 537 -12.96 29.66 -22.94
C ALA A 537 -13.54 30.56 -21.84
N PHE A 538 -13.03 31.80 -21.71
CA PHE A 538 -13.60 32.78 -20.77
C PHE A 538 -15.01 33.23 -21.14
N ALA A 539 -15.33 33.38 -22.43
CA ALA A 539 -16.70 33.65 -22.86
C ALA A 539 -17.67 32.53 -22.48
N LEU A 540 -17.25 31.26 -22.67
CA LEU A 540 -18.06 30.11 -22.27
C LEU A 540 -18.26 30.08 -20.75
N LEU A 541 -17.21 30.27 -19.96
CA LEU A 541 -17.33 30.32 -18.49
C LEU A 541 -18.22 31.49 -18.03
N ALA A 542 -18.13 32.65 -18.67
CA ALA A 542 -18.99 33.80 -18.35
C ALA A 542 -20.46 33.48 -18.60
N VAL A 543 -20.80 32.82 -19.70
CA VAL A 543 -22.17 32.40 -20.04
C VAL A 543 -22.68 31.32 -19.07
N VAL A 544 -21.86 30.31 -18.77
CA VAL A 544 -22.21 29.23 -17.84
C VAL A 544 -22.42 29.79 -16.42
N SER A 545 -21.61 30.76 -16.00
CA SER A 545 -21.75 31.39 -14.68
C SER A 545 -23.09 32.10 -14.49
N THR A 546 -23.65 32.69 -15.56
CA THR A 546 -24.96 33.38 -15.57
C THR A 546 -26.17 32.46 -15.72
N GLY A 547 -26.01 31.23 -16.21
CA GLY A 547 -27.11 30.30 -16.50
C GLY A 547 -27.87 29.77 -15.27
N ASN A 548 -27.37 29.97 -14.05
CA ASN A 548 -28.02 29.52 -12.81
C ASN A 548 -28.81 30.66 -12.14
N LEU A 549 -30.10 30.74 -12.46
CA LEU A 549 -31.08 31.76 -12.05
C LEU A 549 -31.40 31.87 -10.53
N ARG A 550 -30.66 31.23 -9.62
CA ARG A 550 -31.05 31.13 -8.20
C ARG A 550 -30.25 31.99 -7.22
N GLU A 551 -29.11 32.54 -7.60
CA GLU A 551 -28.35 33.53 -6.80
C GLU A 551 -27.83 34.67 -7.70
N ALA A 552 -28.69 35.66 -7.97
CA ALA A 552 -28.39 36.74 -8.92
C ALA A 552 -27.26 37.68 -8.47
N GLU A 553 -27.10 37.93 -7.16
CA GLU A 553 -26.14 38.95 -6.68
C GLU A 553 -24.67 38.47 -6.65
N SER A 554 -24.41 37.17 -6.46
CA SER A 554 -23.05 36.59 -6.46
C SER A 554 -22.56 36.20 -7.87
N SER A 555 -23.49 35.77 -8.73
CA SER A 555 -23.23 35.36 -10.12
C SER A 555 -22.89 36.54 -11.04
N GLU A 556 -23.53 37.70 -10.85
CA GLU A 556 -23.25 38.91 -11.65
C GLU A 556 -21.79 39.40 -11.49
N GLY A 557 -21.28 39.43 -10.25
CA GLY A 557 -19.90 39.83 -9.99
C GLY A 557 -18.85 38.88 -10.56
N LEU A 558 -19.12 37.57 -10.59
CA LEU A 558 -18.23 36.57 -11.18
C LEU A 558 -18.22 36.66 -12.71
N SER A 559 -19.39 36.84 -13.33
CA SER A 559 -19.51 37.00 -14.79
C SER A 559 -18.79 38.26 -15.28
N GLU A 560 -18.90 39.38 -14.56
CA GLU A 560 -18.15 40.60 -14.87
C GLU A 560 -16.63 40.40 -14.74
N GLN A 561 -16.17 39.69 -13.71
CA GLN A 561 -14.75 39.35 -13.56
C GLN A 561 -14.22 38.51 -14.71
N LEU A 562 -14.97 37.50 -15.17
CA LEU A 562 -14.59 36.67 -16.31
C LEU A 562 -14.58 37.46 -17.62
N ARG A 563 -15.59 38.31 -17.85
CA ARG A 563 -15.67 39.18 -19.04
C ARG A 563 -14.52 40.18 -19.10
N SER A 564 -14.05 40.69 -17.96
CA SER A 564 -12.89 41.59 -17.90
C SER A 564 -11.58 40.96 -18.40
N ARG A 565 -11.51 39.63 -18.47
CA ARG A 565 -10.34 38.89 -18.96
C ARG A 565 -10.38 38.57 -20.46
N ILE A 566 -11.53 38.81 -21.13
CA ILE A 566 -11.70 38.61 -22.58
C ILE A 566 -11.08 39.80 -23.32
N LYS A 567 -10.11 39.52 -24.21
CA LYS A 567 -9.41 40.57 -24.99
C LYS A 567 -10.05 40.82 -26.35
N ASP A 568 -10.62 39.81 -27.00
CA ASP A 568 -11.30 39.96 -28.29
C ASP A 568 -12.68 40.64 -28.14
N PRO A 569 -12.88 41.83 -28.74
CA PRO A 569 -14.14 42.57 -28.65
C PRO A 569 -15.34 41.88 -29.33
N LYS A 570 -15.13 40.95 -30.27
CA LYS A 570 -16.21 40.16 -30.88
C LYS A 570 -16.70 39.08 -29.94
N VAL A 571 -15.78 38.40 -29.27
CA VAL A 571 -16.06 37.34 -28.29
C VAL A 571 -16.71 37.92 -27.04
N LEU A 572 -16.26 39.10 -26.61
CA LEU A 572 -16.88 39.85 -25.50
C LEU A 572 -18.35 40.20 -25.80
N ARG A 573 -18.64 40.72 -27.01
CA ARG A 573 -20.02 41.01 -27.44
C ARG A 573 -20.89 39.76 -27.46
N LEU A 574 -20.39 38.66 -28.03
CA LEU A 574 -21.09 37.39 -28.06
C LEU A 574 -21.45 36.90 -26.65
N SER A 575 -20.49 36.90 -25.72
CA SER A 575 -20.74 36.47 -24.33
C SER A 575 -21.76 37.35 -23.60
N THR A 576 -21.74 38.67 -23.90
CA THR A 576 -22.66 39.64 -23.30
C THR A 576 -24.09 39.42 -23.81
N GLU A 577 -24.25 39.23 -25.13
CA GLU A 577 -25.56 38.96 -25.75
C GLU A 577 -26.13 37.59 -25.35
N ALA A 578 -25.29 36.55 -25.29
CA ALA A 578 -25.70 35.20 -24.92
C ALA A 578 -26.09 35.06 -23.44
N SER A 579 -25.63 35.95 -22.56
CA SER A 579 -26.04 35.96 -21.15
C SER A 579 -27.33 36.75 -20.90
N LEU A 580 -27.87 37.44 -21.92
CA LEU A 580 -29.14 38.18 -21.86
C LEU A 580 -30.33 37.36 -22.37
N VAL A 581 -30.06 36.17 -22.93
CA VAL A 581 -31.03 35.17 -23.40
C VAL A 581 -31.20 34.12 -22.33
#